data_AF-A0A7S9KV55-F1
#
_entry.id   AF-A0A7S9KV55-F1
#
_cell.length_a   1.000
_cell.length_b   1.000
_cell.length_c   1.000
_cell.angle_alpha   90.00
_cell.angle_beta   90.00
_cell.angle_gamma   90.00
#
_symmetry.space_group_name_H-M   'P 1'
#
loop_
_entity.id
_entity.type
_entity.pdbx_description
1 polymer ?
#
loop_
_entity_poly.entity_id
_entity_poly.type
_entity_poly.pdbx_seq_one_letter_code
_entity_poly.pdbx_strand_id
1 'polypeptide(L)'
;MRLASIFTPLLLGFSATSVLAGPVENVNDLQERTLVLDTRGLNLKVKEEPKKDATCPYRQRVGNFGPYDRHKYTKNQIKAAFLGGAKLAADGKQVGANRYPHDFNNGEKLPFKCGRNKMEFPISTDNKVYNGGPADNIPDRVVFEYQKKKKDFIVKYCGVMRHGPGRDFLKCD
;
A
#
# COMPACT_ATOMS: atom_id res chain seq x y z
N MET A 1 -41.21 68.92 24.22
CA MET A 1 -39.89 69.58 24.14
C MET A 1 -39.10 68.82 23.08
N ARG A 2 -39.03 69.24 21.80
CA ARG A 2 -38.03 70.16 21.20
C ARG A 2 -36.63 69.88 21.77
N LEU A 3 -35.63 69.45 20.99
CA LEU A 3 -35.02 70.20 19.87
C LEU A 3 -34.34 69.28 18.85
N ALA A 4 -34.41 69.71 17.59
CA ALA A 4 -33.58 69.26 16.48
C ALA A 4 -32.15 69.79 16.59
N SER A 5 -31.20 69.12 15.94
CA SER A 5 -30.11 69.82 15.25
C SER A 5 -29.49 68.94 14.16
N ILE A 6 -29.35 69.57 13.00
CA ILE A 6 -28.91 69.09 11.70
C ILE A 6 -27.40 69.36 11.60
N PHE A 7 -26.61 68.46 11.03
CA PHE A 7 -25.38 68.83 10.29
C PHE A 7 -24.92 67.67 9.38
N THR A 8 -25.23 67.79 8.09
CA THR A 8 -24.44 67.27 6.95
C THR A 8 -23.36 68.32 6.63
N PRO A 9 -22.16 67.98 6.09
CA PRO A 9 -22.08 67.51 4.70
C PRO A 9 -20.85 66.64 4.32
N LEU A 10 -20.87 66.27 3.03
CA LEU A 10 -19.76 66.27 2.07
C LEU A 10 -19.20 64.90 1.61
N LEU A 11 -19.49 64.63 0.33
CA LEU A 11 -18.95 63.57 -0.52
C LEU A 11 -17.42 63.64 -0.61
N LEU A 12 -16.79 62.46 -0.65
CA LEU A 12 -15.66 62.18 -1.53
C LEU A 12 -15.88 60.80 -2.14
N GLY A 13 -16.18 60.80 -3.45
CA GLY A 13 -16.26 59.59 -4.25
C GLY A 13 -14.86 59.02 -4.48
N PHE A 14 -14.69 57.74 -4.17
CA PHE A 14 -13.61 56.94 -4.73
C PHE A 14 -14.17 56.09 -5.86
N SER A 15 -13.80 56.49 -7.08
CA SER A 15 -13.86 55.62 -8.25
C SER A 15 -12.71 54.63 -8.14
N ALA A 16 -13.02 53.35 -8.00
CA ALA A 16 -12.04 52.28 -8.13
C ALA A 16 -12.57 51.28 -9.17
N THR A 17 -11.87 51.29 -10.29
CA THR A 17 -11.98 50.44 -11.46
C THR A 17 -12.18 48.97 -11.12
N SER A 18 -13.14 48.34 -11.79
CA SER A 18 -13.27 46.89 -11.88
C SER A 18 -11.96 46.27 -12.39
N VAL A 19 -11.22 45.62 -11.50
CA VAL A 19 -10.15 44.71 -11.91
C VAL A 19 -10.83 43.40 -12.30
N LEU A 20 -10.96 43.18 -13.60
CA LEU A 20 -11.13 41.83 -14.15
C LEU A 20 -9.88 41.03 -13.75
N ALA A 21 -9.99 40.30 -12.64
CA ALA A 21 -9.04 39.25 -12.31
C ALA A 21 -9.22 38.15 -13.38
N GLY A 22 -8.37 38.19 -14.40
CA GLY A 22 -8.15 37.04 -15.27
C GLY A 22 -7.73 35.82 -14.43
N PRO A 23 -7.90 34.60 -14.94
CA PRO A 23 -7.56 33.41 -14.19
C PRO A 23 -6.06 33.43 -13.92
N VAL A 24 -5.69 33.63 -12.65
CA VAL A 24 -4.37 33.30 -12.16
C VAL A 24 -4.30 31.78 -12.18
N GLU A 25 -3.70 31.22 -13.23
CA GLU A 25 -3.37 29.79 -13.33
C GLU A 25 -2.35 29.47 -12.23
N ASN A 26 -2.89 29.18 -11.04
CA ASN A 26 -2.11 28.79 -9.90
C ASN A 26 -1.68 27.34 -10.12
N VAL A 27 -0.40 27.17 -10.45
CA VAL A 27 0.25 25.87 -10.74
C VAL A 27 0.05 24.86 -9.60
N ASN A 28 -0.24 25.34 -8.38
CA ASN A 28 -0.53 24.50 -7.22
C ASN A 28 -1.92 23.83 -7.28
N ASP A 29 -2.93 24.43 -7.91
CA ASP A 29 -4.28 23.84 -8.03
C ASP A 29 -4.27 22.64 -9.01
N LEU A 30 -3.40 22.67 -10.03
CA LEU A 30 -3.19 21.54 -10.95
C LEU A 30 -2.46 20.37 -10.28
N GLN A 31 -1.45 20.63 -9.44
CA GLN A 31 -0.81 19.57 -8.66
C GLN A 31 -1.76 18.96 -7.63
N GLU A 32 -2.55 19.78 -6.93
CA GLU A 32 -3.51 19.32 -5.93
C GLU A 32 -4.65 18.52 -6.56
N ARG A 33 -5.18 18.94 -7.72
CA ARG A 33 -6.18 18.16 -8.48
C ARG A 33 -5.61 16.86 -9.05
N THR A 34 -4.34 16.84 -9.46
CA THR A 34 -3.68 15.61 -9.93
C THR A 34 -3.50 14.62 -8.78
N LEU A 35 -3.12 15.09 -7.59
CA LEU A 35 -3.06 14.28 -6.37
C LEU A 35 -4.45 13.75 -5.96
N VAL A 36 -5.50 14.58 -6.07
CA VAL A 36 -6.88 14.18 -5.76
C VAL A 36 -7.47 13.19 -6.79
N LEU A 37 -6.99 13.19 -8.04
CA LEU A 37 -7.33 12.17 -9.04
C LEU A 37 -6.51 10.87 -8.88
N ASP A 38 -5.26 10.96 -8.42
CA ASP A 38 -4.35 9.83 -8.18
C ASP A 38 -4.69 9.05 -6.89
N THR A 39 -5.39 9.68 -5.94
CA THR A 39 -5.80 9.05 -4.66
C THR A 39 -6.98 8.08 -4.76
N ARG A 40 -7.58 7.89 -5.96
CA ARG A 40 -8.56 6.83 -6.17
C ARG A 40 -7.85 5.52 -6.47
N GLY A 41 -7.78 4.63 -5.49
CA GLY A 41 -7.19 3.30 -5.61
C GLY A 41 -7.60 2.57 -6.89
N LEU A 42 -6.67 1.79 -7.44
CA LEU A 42 -6.87 1.01 -8.65
C LEU A 42 -7.86 -0.14 -8.42
N ASN A 43 -8.57 -0.53 -9.47
CA ASN A 43 -9.42 -1.72 -9.47
C ASN A 43 -8.56 -2.98 -9.35
N LEU A 44 -8.67 -3.68 -8.22
CA LEU A 44 -7.97 -4.94 -8.04
C LEU A 44 -8.56 -6.03 -8.95
N LYS A 45 -7.72 -6.64 -9.78
CA LYS A 45 -8.07 -7.78 -10.65
C LYS A 45 -7.19 -8.97 -10.33
N VAL A 46 -7.79 -10.08 -9.91
CA VAL A 46 -7.05 -11.29 -9.54
C VAL A 46 -6.99 -12.23 -10.74
N LYS A 47 -5.78 -12.48 -11.27
CA LYS A 47 -5.55 -13.38 -12.40
C LYS A 47 -5.37 -14.84 -11.98
N GLU A 48 -4.71 -15.07 -10.84
CA GLU A 48 -4.44 -16.41 -10.33
C GLU A 48 -4.38 -16.39 -8.81
N GLU A 49 -5.18 -17.25 -8.18
CA GLU A 49 -5.26 -17.43 -6.73
C GLU A 49 -4.43 -18.63 -6.26
N PRO A 50 -4.04 -18.69 -4.97
CA PRO A 50 -3.44 -19.90 -4.41
C PRO A 50 -4.42 -21.08 -4.50
N LYS A 51 -3.92 -22.21 -5.00
CA LYS A 51 -4.72 -23.44 -5.21
C LYS A 51 -4.47 -24.52 -4.16
N LYS A 52 -3.38 -24.40 -3.40
CA LYS A 52 -2.92 -25.39 -2.42
C LYS A 52 -2.42 -24.72 -1.15
N ASP A 53 -2.36 -25.52 -0.10
CA ASP A 53 -1.64 -25.20 1.13
C ASP A 53 -0.14 -25.03 0.84
N ALA A 54 0.58 -24.38 1.75
CA ALA A 54 2.02 -24.29 1.70
C ALA A 54 2.64 -24.58 3.06
N THR A 55 3.79 -25.26 3.06
CA THR A 55 4.52 -25.56 4.30
C THR A 55 5.87 -24.87 4.28
N CYS A 56 6.10 -24.02 5.27
CA CYS A 56 7.39 -23.37 5.46
C CYS A 56 8.27 -24.22 6.39
N PRO A 57 9.54 -24.46 6.02
CA PRO A 57 10.42 -25.39 6.73
C PRO A 57 10.87 -24.82 8.07
N TYR A 58 11.20 -25.71 9.02
CA TYR A 58 11.89 -25.29 10.25
C TYR A 58 13.14 -24.47 9.93
N ARG A 59 13.40 -23.43 10.72
CA ARG A 59 14.57 -22.58 10.52
C ARG A 59 15.15 -22.11 11.85
N GLN A 60 16.43 -22.44 12.10
CA GLN A 60 17.20 -21.90 13.21
C GLN A 60 17.52 -20.42 13.00
N ARG A 61 17.16 -19.56 13.96
CA ARG A 61 17.57 -18.14 13.95
C ARG A 61 18.99 -18.00 14.49
N VAL A 62 19.69 -16.97 14.02
CA VAL A 62 21.01 -16.59 14.53
C VAL A 62 20.81 -15.75 15.80
N GLY A 63 21.66 -15.95 16.81
CA GLY A 63 21.60 -15.23 18.09
C GLY A 63 20.61 -15.84 19.09
N ASN A 64 20.21 -15.06 20.10
CA ASN A 64 19.36 -15.50 21.22
C ASN A 64 17.85 -15.52 20.89
N PHE A 65 17.50 -15.66 19.61
CA PHE A 65 16.11 -15.78 19.19
C PHE A 65 15.78 -17.26 18.97
N GLY A 66 14.64 -17.72 19.51
CA GLY A 66 14.14 -19.09 19.28
C GLY A 66 13.90 -19.38 17.79
N PRO A 67 13.89 -20.65 17.37
CA PRO A 67 13.73 -21.00 15.96
C PRO A 67 12.37 -20.56 15.40
N TYR A 68 12.29 -20.48 14.07
CA TYR A 68 11.01 -20.49 13.39
C TYR A 68 10.59 -21.94 13.16
N ASP A 69 9.58 -22.38 13.89
CA ASP A 69 9.05 -23.74 13.75
C ASP A 69 8.46 -23.96 12.37
N ARG A 70 8.49 -25.22 11.91
CA ARG A 70 7.83 -25.63 10.68
C ARG A 70 6.35 -25.28 10.79
N HIS A 71 5.81 -24.55 9.81
CA HIS A 71 4.42 -24.11 9.84
C HIS A 71 3.73 -24.41 8.52
N LYS A 72 2.51 -24.95 8.60
CA LYS A 72 1.66 -25.20 7.44
C LYS A 72 0.56 -24.14 7.37
N TYR A 73 0.55 -23.37 6.30
CA TYR A 73 -0.54 -22.44 5.99
C TYR A 73 -1.56 -23.13 5.09
N THR A 74 -2.83 -22.98 5.45
CA THR A 74 -3.94 -23.34 4.59
C THR A 74 -4.00 -22.42 3.37
N LYS A 75 -4.52 -22.93 2.25
CA LYS A 75 -4.84 -22.12 1.07
C LYS A 75 -5.60 -20.83 1.40
N ASN A 76 -6.50 -20.88 2.39
CA ASN A 76 -7.31 -19.73 2.78
C ASN A 76 -6.50 -18.66 3.53
N GLN A 77 -5.56 -19.05 4.40
CA GLN A 77 -4.61 -18.12 5.02
C GLN A 77 -3.75 -17.42 3.97
N ILE A 78 -3.24 -18.20 3.01
CA ILE A 78 -2.43 -17.69 1.90
C ILE A 78 -3.25 -16.70 1.06
N LYS A 79 -4.50 -17.07 0.74
CA LYS A 79 -5.42 -16.21 -0.02
C LYS A 79 -5.71 -14.91 0.72
N ALA A 80 -5.96 -14.97 2.02
CA ALA A 80 -6.24 -13.78 2.84
C ALA A 80 -5.05 -12.81 2.84
N ALA A 81 -3.84 -13.31 3.10
CA ALA A 81 -2.63 -12.49 3.06
C ALA A 81 -2.37 -11.90 1.67
N PHE A 82 -2.51 -12.71 0.61
CA PHE A 82 -2.36 -12.28 -0.78
C PHE A 82 -3.32 -11.15 -1.14
N LEU A 83 -4.62 -11.33 -0.88
CA LEU A 83 -5.62 -10.32 -1.20
C LEU A 83 -5.48 -9.06 -0.34
N GLY A 84 -5.10 -9.21 0.93
CA GLY A 84 -4.82 -8.09 1.83
C GLY A 84 -3.67 -7.21 1.32
N GLY A 85 -2.53 -7.82 1.01
CA GLY A 85 -1.40 -7.12 0.41
C GLY A 85 -1.77 -6.50 -0.95
N ALA A 86 -2.41 -7.26 -1.83
CA ALA A 86 -2.80 -6.76 -3.15
C ALA A 86 -3.77 -5.57 -3.07
N LYS A 87 -4.70 -5.55 -2.09
CA LYS A 87 -5.61 -4.43 -1.87
C LYS A 87 -4.87 -3.18 -1.40
N LEU A 88 -3.96 -3.33 -0.43
CA LEU A 88 -3.12 -2.21 0.01
C LEU A 88 -2.31 -1.62 -1.15
N ALA A 89 -1.68 -2.48 -1.97
CA ALA A 89 -0.92 -2.03 -3.14
C ALA A 89 -1.80 -1.34 -4.19
N ALA A 90 -3.01 -1.85 -4.45
CA ALA A 90 -3.97 -1.23 -5.37
C ALA A 90 -4.41 0.16 -4.87
N ASP A 91 -4.53 0.34 -3.56
CA ASP A 91 -4.87 1.61 -2.91
C ASP A 91 -3.68 2.57 -2.76
N GLY A 92 -2.47 2.17 -3.17
CA GLY A 92 -1.26 2.97 -2.93
C GLY A 92 -0.87 3.07 -1.45
N LYS A 93 -1.27 2.11 -0.62
CA LYS A 93 -1.05 2.09 0.82
C LYS A 93 -0.01 1.06 1.25
N GLN A 94 0.66 1.34 2.35
CA GLN A 94 1.59 0.44 3.03
C GLN A 94 1.36 0.50 4.54
N VAL A 95 1.69 -0.58 5.24
CA VAL A 95 1.52 -0.74 6.69
C VAL A 95 2.78 -1.25 7.38
N GLY A 96 2.94 -0.85 8.64
CA GLY A 96 4.06 -1.22 9.50
C GLY A 96 5.38 -0.55 9.14
N ALA A 97 6.37 -0.70 10.03
CA ALA A 97 7.68 -0.06 9.90
C ALA A 97 8.42 -0.45 8.61
N ASN A 98 8.25 -1.71 8.17
CA ASN A 98 8.85 -2.24 6.95
C ASN A 98 8.06 -1.89 5.68
N ARG A 99 6.93 -1.16 5.80
CA ARG A 99 6.12 -0.67 4.66
C ARG A 99 5.60 -1.77 3.74
N TYR A 100 4.87 -2.72 4.29
CA TYR A 100 4.25 -3.80 3.51
C TYR A 100 2.92 -3.37 2.87
N PRO A 101 2.56 -3.85 1.66
CA PRO A 101 3.41 -4.61 0.75
C PRO A 101 4.50 -3.73 0.13
N HIS A 102 5.62 -4.34 -0.22
CA HIS A 102 6.67 -3.68 -0.99
C HIS A 102 7.24 -4.61 -2.04
N ASP A 103 8.03 -4.06 -2.95
CA ASP A 103 8.64 -4.82 -4.02
C ASP A 103 9.56 -5.93 -3.46
N PHE A 104 9.52 -7.08 -4.14
CA PHE A 104 10.36 -8.23 -3.88
C PHE A 104 11.28 -8.47 -5.08
N ASN A 105 12.56 -8.15 -4.92
CA ASN A 105 13.56 -8.19 -5.99
C ASN A 105 14.00 -9.62 -6.35
N ASN A 106 13.80 -10.59 -5.46
CA ASN A 106 14.18 -12.00 -5.65
C ASN A 106 15.67 -12.18 -6.00
N GLY A 107 16.58 -11.55 -5.25
CA GLY A 107 18.03 -11.66 -5.45
C GLY A 107 18.55 -13.10 -5.26
N GLU A 108 17.85 -13.87 -4.44
CA GLU A 108 18.06 -15.29 -4.13
C GLU A 108 17.63 -16.21 -5.28
N LYS A 109 16.96 -15.67 -6.31
CA LYS A 109 16.47 -16.41 -7.48
C LYS A 109 15.55 -17.57 -7.10
N LEU A 110 14.66 -17.36 -6.12
CA LEU A 110 13.67 -18.35 -5.74
C LEU A 110 12.81 -18.73 -6.96
N PRO A 111 12.52 -20.03 -7.17
CA PRO A 111 11.85 -20.54 -8.37
C PRO A 111 10.34 -20.33 -8.28
N PHE A 112 9.92 -19.07 -8.25
CA PHE A 112 8.52 -18.67 -8.35
C PHE A 112 8.10 -18.53 -9.81
N LYS A 113 6.92 -19.06 -10.14
CA LYS A 113 6.32 -18.92 -11.48
C LYS A 113 5.65 -17.54 -11.65
N CYS A 114 6.39 -16.45 -11.38
CA CYS A 114 5.95 -15.06 -11.54
C CYS A 114 6.56 -14.43 -12.80
N GLY A 115 5.96 -13.32 -13.24
CA GLY A 115 6.61 -12.31 -14.08
C GLY A 115 7.62 -11.42 -13.34
N ARG A 116 7.91 -10.27 -13.96
CA ARG A 116 9.01 -9.39 -13.55
C ARG A 116 8.74 -8.67 -12.22
N ASN A 117 7.63 -7.96 -12.12
CA ASN A 117 7.32 -7.14 -10.95
C ASN A 117 6.64 -8.01 -9.89
N LYS A 118 7.21 -8.03 -8.69
CA LYS A 118 6.73 -8.86 -7.58
C LYS A 118 6.66 -8.01 -6.32
N MET A 119 5.71 -8.31 -5.46
CA MET A 119 5.65 -7.77 -4.11
C MET A 119 5.59 -8.90 -3.10
N GLU A 120 6.04 -8.61 -1.88
CA GLU A 120 5.89 -9.47 -0.72
C GLU A 120 4.96 -8.85 0.33
N PHE A 121 4.25 -9.71 1.06
CA PHE A 121 3.39 -9.30 2.16
C PHE A 121 3.39 -10.35 3.28
N PRO A 122 3.42 -9.98 4.57
CA PRO A 122 3.43 -10.94 5.67
C PRO A 122 2.19 -11.82 5.71
N ILE A 123 2.39 -13.09 6.06
CA ILE A 123 1.31 -14.03 6.37
C ILE A 123 1.34 -14.35 7.86
N SER A 124 0.28 -13.95 8.57
CA SER A 124 0.13 -14.22 10.00
C SER A 124 -0.33 -15.66 10.23
N THR A 125 0.14 -16.27 11.32
CA THR A 125 -0.25 -17.63 11.73
C THR A 125 -1.67 -17.69 12.32
N ASP A 126 -2.25 -16.55 12.70
CA ASP A 126 -3.55 -16.42 13.39
C ASP A 126 -4.76 -16.19 12.46
N ASN A 127 -4.60 -16.46 11.16
CA ASN A 127 -5.60 -16.21 10.10
C ASN A 127 -5.96 -14.74 9.86
N LYS A 128 -5.29 -13.78 10.50
CA LYS A 128 -5.56 -12.35 10.26
C LYS A 128 -4.66 -11.79 9.17
N VAL A 129 -5.21 -10.87 8.38
CA VAL A 129 -4.40 -10.05 7.48
C VAL A 129 -3.50 -9.17 8.33
N TYR A 130 -2.21 -9.20 8.06
CA TYR A 130 -1.23 -8.36 8.74
C TYR A 130 -1.62 -6.88 8.62
N ASN A 131 -1.63 -6.17 9.73
CA ASN A 131 -2.15 -4.80 9.84
C ASN A 131 -1.06 -3.76 10.15
N GLY A 132 0.22 -4.16 10.12
CA GLY A 132 1.34 -3.25 10.41
C GLY A 132 1.94 -3.36 11.81
N GLY A 133 1.50 -4.32 12.63
CA GLY A 133 2.16 -4.63 13.91
C GLY A 133 3.60 -5.14 13.74
N PRO A 134 4.33 -5.47 14.82
CA PRO A 134 5.69 -5.99 14.72
C PRO A 134 5.77 -7.25 13.83
N ALA A 135 6.66 -7.25 12.85
CA ALA A 135 6.83 -8.38 11.91
C ALA A 135 7.97 -9.33 12.29
N ASP A 136 8.70 -9.07 13.38
CA ASP A 136 9.92 -9.80 13.75
C ASP A 136 9.67 -11.29 14.07
N ASN A 137 8.44 -11.64 14.47
CA ASN A 137 8.01 -13.00 14.74
C ASN A 137 7.04 -13.55 13.68
N ILE A 138 6.89 -12.83 12.57
CA ILE A 138 6.12 -13.27 11.40
C ILE A 138 7.15 -13.40 10.28
N PRO A 139 7.84 -14.55 10.12
CA PRO A 139 8.94 -14.69 9.18
C PRO A 139 8.49 -14.94 7.74
N ASP A 140 7.22 -15.28 7.56
CA ASP A 140 6.71 -15.81 6.31
C ASP A 140 6.02 -14.72 5.49
N ARG A 141 6.16 -14.81 4.16
CA ARG A 141 5.63 -13.83 3.20
C ARG A 141 4.90 -14.56 2.09
N VAL A 142 3.76 -14.05 1.67
CA VAL A 142 3.22 -14.35 0.34
C VAL A 142 3.94 -13.51 -0.70
N VAL A 143 4.19 -14.09 -1.87
CA VAL A 143 4.73 -13.39 -3.03
C VAL A 143 3.69 -13.37 -4.13
N PHE A 144 3.48 -12.20 -4.73
CA PHE A 144 2.60 -12.04 -5.86
C PHE A 144 3.19 -11.14 -6.94
N GLU A 145 2.94 -11.48 -8.19
CA GLU A 145 3.19 -10.62 -9.34
C GLU A 145 2.12 -9.53 -9.41
N TYR A 146 2.50 -8.33 -9.87
CA TYR A 146 1.55 -7.28 -10.19
C TYR A 146 1.83 -6.58 -11.52
N GLN A 147 0.77 -6.03 -12.13
CA GLN A 147 0.82 -5.18 -13.31
C GLN A 147 -0.19 -4.04 -13.18
N LYS A 148 0.23 -2.80 -13.43
CA LYS A 148 -0.65 -1.63 -13.51
C LYS A 148 -1.06 -1.42 -14.97
N LYS A 149 -2.36 -1.41 -15.27
CA LYS A 149 -2.90 -1.14 -16.61
C LYS A 149 -4.09 -0.20 -16.51
N LYS A 150 -3.91 1.06 -16.93
CA LYS A 150 -4.94 2.11 -16.79
C LYS A 150 -5.42 2.20 -15.34
N LYS A 151 -6.68 1.84 -15.07
CA LYS A 151 -7.30 1.83 -13.73
C LYS A 151 -7.20 0.48 -13.02
N ASP A 152 -6.60 -0.53 -13.61
CA ASP A 152 -6.56 -1.88 -13.04
C ASP A 152 -5.18 -2.19 -12.42
N PHE A 153 -5.22 -2.78 -11.22
CA PHE A 153 -4.09 -3.41 -10.55
C PHE A 153 -4.27 -4.93 -10.66
N ILE A 154 -3.60 -5.53 -11.63
CA ILE A 154 -3.74 -6.96 -11.94
C ILE A 154 -2.70 -7.72 -11.13
N VAL A 155 -3.14 -8.71 -10.35
CA VAL A 155 -2.27 -9.50 -9.49
C VAL A 155 -2.36 -11.00 -9.77
N LYS A 156 -1.24 -11.69 -9.54
CA LYS A 156 -1.14 -13.15 -9.65
C LYS A 156 -0.35 -13.70 -8.48
N TYR A 157 -0.92 -14.64 -7.74
CA TYR A 157 -0.21 -15.37 -6.69
C TYR A 157 0.95 -16.19 -7.27
N CYS A 158 2.08 -16.21 -6.55
CA CYS A 158 3.26 -16.93 -6.98
C CYS A 158 3.74 -18.01 -6.02
N GLY A 159 3.62 -17.78 -4.72
CA GLY A 159 4.16 -18.69 -3.71
C GLY A 159 4.24 -18.07 -2.32
N VAL A 160 4.79 -18.84 -1.40
CA VAL A 160 5.13 -18.41 -0.04
C VAL A 160 6.63 -18.59 0.16
N MET A 161 7.24 -17.69 0.94
CA MET A 161 8.62 -17.80 1.38
C MET A 161 8.76 -17.51 2.87
N ARG A 162 9.89 -17.92 3.44
CA ARG A 162 10.31 -17.71 4.82
C ARG A 162 11.65 -16.99 4.86
N HIS A 163 11.81 -16.03 5.76
CA HIS A 163 13.12 -15.44 6.05
C HIS A 163 14.13 -16.50 6.53
N GLY A 164 15.17 -16.71 5.72
CA GLY A 164 16.35 -17.54 5.99
C GLY A 164 17.44 -16.80 6.77
N PRO A 165 18.59 -17.45 7.05
CA PRO A 165 19.72 -16.81 7.74
C PRO A 165 20.18 -15.53 7.00
N GLY A 166 20.56 -14.51 7.76
CA GLY A 166 20.88 -13.20 7.18
C GLY A 166 19.66 -12.50 6.58
N ARG A 167 19.78 -12.09 5.32
CA ARG A 167 18.72 -11.42 4.55
C ARG A 167 18.03 -12.33 3.53
N ASP A 168 18.42 -13.60 3.49
CA ASP A 168 17.96 -14.54 2.45
C ASP A 168 16.54 -15.02 2.70
N PHE A 169 15.95 -15.63 1.67
CA PHE A 169 14.64 -16.28 1.73
C PHE A 169 14.72 -17.74 1.30
N LEU A 170 13.84 -18.55 1.88
CA LEU A 170 13.60 -19.94 1.49
C LEU A 170 12.17 -20.05 0.96
N LYS A 171 11.99 -20.76 -0.15
CA LYS A 171 10.66 -21.06 -0.68
C LYS A 171 9.94 -22.07 0.25
N CYS A 172 8.65 -21.87 0.47
CA CYS A 172 7.76 -22.83 1.11
C CYS A 172 7.10 -23.72 0.04
N ASP A 173 6.75 -24.95 0.41
CA ASP A 173 6.35 -26.03 -0.52
C ASP A 173 4.98 -25.86 -1.16
#